data_AF-A0A558HC89-F1
#
_entry.id   AF-A0A558HC89-F1
#
_cell.length_a   1.000
_cell.length_b   1.000
_cell.length_c   1.000
_cell.angle_alpha   90.00
_cell.angle_beta   90.00
_cell.angle_gamma   90.00
#
_symmetry.space_group_name_H-M   'P 1'
#
loop_
_entity.id
_entity.type
_entity.pdbx_description
1 polymer ?
#
loop_
_entity_poly.entity_id
_entity_poly.type
_entity_poly.pdbx_seq_one_letter_code
_entity_poly.pdbx_strand_id
1 'polypeptide(L)'
;MPDYLDVMIRSLEDFVSASSQGLTTPQALQLAGTLPWEARTVGLFHYSDSNNLALGLILEKFRGESYPQILRDDIISPLGLTHTTIDEEEPDAPDLVKGYVSVRGKRVTGGPVLEQLGSPLPVVVSTMADVNDFIAALFGGRVLSASSLTEMKKVVIGPFALGLVKWSPDCGGAPRFFTKGGFVDFRTVALSSDDGRYQASMAVSPAPEPSLRAGEDLVDERDLMSSQMLSALMEVQDRLCG
;
A
#
# COMPACT_ATOMS: atom_id res chain seq x y z
N MET A 1 -1.84 9.36 -13.91
CA MET A 1 -1.92 10.83 -13.73
C MET A 1 -0.75 11.28 -12.87
N PRO A 2 -0.46 12.58 -12.75
CA PRO A 2 0.54 13.08 -11.81
C PRO A 2 0.19 12.75 -10.35
N ASP A 3 1.19 12.63 -9.49
CA ASP A 3 1.00 12.42 -8.06
C ASP A 3 0.74 13.75 -7.33
N TYR A 4 -0.29 13.81 -6.47
CA TYR A 4 -0.55 15.00 -5.66
C TYR A 4 0.55 15.22 -4.62
N LEU A 5 1.24 14.15 -4.21
CA LEU A 5 2.38 14.23 -3.29
C LEU A 5 3.55 15.01 -3.88
N ASP A 6 3.73 15.03 -5.20
CA ASP A 6 4.76 15.83 -5.88
C ASP A 6 4.54 17.35 -5.69
N VAL A 7 3.29 17.75 -5.42
CA VAL A 7 2.96 19.14 -5.08
C VAL A 7 3.23 19.42 -3.61
N MET A 8 2.87 18.49 -2.73
CA MET A 8 2.87 18.70 -1.28
C MET A 8 4.22 18.45 -0.61
N ILE A 9 4.98 17.45 -1.05
CA ILE A 9 6.16 16.97 -0.34
C ILE A 9 7.39 17.37 -1.15
N ARG A 10 7.81 18.63 -0.96
CA ARG A 10 9.09 19.12 -1.51
C ARG A 10 10.22 19.09 -0.47
N SER A 11 9.87 18.97 0.80
CA SER A 11 10.80 18.89 1.92
C SER A 11 10.19 18.20 3.15
N LEU A 12 11.03 17.89 4.15
CA LEU A 12 10.59 17.33 5.44
C LEU A 12 9.65 18.28 6.20
N GLU A 13 9.85 19.60 6.10
CA GLU A 13 8.97 20.58 6.73
C GLU A 13 7.62 20.67 6.01
N ASP A 14 7.61 20.50 4.68
CA ASP A 14 6.37 20.43 3.92
C ASP A 14 5.59 19.16 4.25
N PHE A 15 6.25 18.01 4.43
CA PHE A 15 5.58 16.77 4.86
C PHE A 15 4.91 16.93 6.23
N VAL A 16 5.62 17.45 7.23
CA VAL A 16 5.09 17.67 8.58
C VAL A 16 3.96 18.71 8.57
N SER A 17 4.10 19.77 7.77
CA SER A 17 3.08 20.82 7.62
C SER A 17 1.83 20.30 6.90
N ALA A 18 1.99 19.59 5.77
CA ALA A 18 0.89 18.98 5.02
C ALA A 18 0.13 17.94 5.87
N SER A 19 0.87 17.16 6.66
CA SER A 19 0.30 16.20 7.61
C SER A 19 -0.44 16.86 8.77
N SER A 20 -0.43 18.17 8.92
CA SER A 20 -1.19 18.88 9.97
C SER A 20 -2.45 19.58 9.46
N GLN A 21 -2.64 19.63 8.13
CA GLN A 21 -3.69 20.46 7.51
C GLN A 21 -4.91 19.66 7.05
N GLY A 22 -4.87 18.32 7.05
CA GLY A 22 -5.99 17.45 6.66
C GLY A 22 -6.46 17.70 5.23
N LEU A 23 -6.05 16.85 4.29
CA LEU A 23 -6.40 17.00 2.88
C LEU A 23 -7.58 16.10 2.51
N THR A 24 -8.65 16.66 1.94
CA THR A 24 -9.74 15.85 1.39
C THR A 24 -9.34 15.23 0.04
N THR A 25 -9.92 14.08 -0.29
CA THR A 25 -9.72 13.41 -1.60
C THR A 25 -9.93 14.35 -2.81
N PRO A 26 -10.99 15.18 -2.88
CA PRO A 26 -11.15 16.12 -3.99
C PRO A 26 -10.06 17.20 -4.06
N GLN A 27 -9.60 17.71 -2.91
CA GLN A 27 -8.52 18.70 -2.88
C GLN A 27 -7.20 18.09 -3.38
N ALA A 28 -6.88 16.85 -2.97
CA ALA A 28 -5.72 16.13 -3.46
C ALA A 28 -5.73 15.95 -4.99
N LEU A 29 -6.87 15.56 -5.55
CA LEU A 29 -7.02 15.42 -7.00
C LEU A 29 -6.94 16.77 -7.73
N GLN A 30 -7.42 17.86 -7.12
CA GLN A 30 -7.24 19.21 -7.67
C GLN A 30 -5.76 19.59 -7.72
N LEU A 31 -4.97 19.27 -6.68
CA LEU A 31 -3.53 19.50 -6.67
C LEU A 31 -2.85 18.70 -7.79
N ALA A 32 -3.16 17.40 -7.93
CA ALA A 32 -2.64 16.59 -9.04
C ALA A 32 -2.98 17.19 -10.42
N GLY A 33 -4.16 17.80 -10.56
CA GLY A 33 -4.59 18.49 -11.77
C GLY A 33 -3.81 19.77 -12.11
N THR A 34 -3.01 20.31 -11.18
CA THR A 34 -2.14 21.47 -11.42
C THR A 34 -0.80 21.09 -12.08
N LEU A 35 -0.44 19.81 -12.10
CA LEU A 35 0.79 19.32 -12.68
C LEU A 35 0.62 18.97 -14.17
N PRO A 36 1.68 19.13 -14.99
CA PRO A 36 1.62 18.80 -16.41
C PRO A 36 1.45 17.30 -16.62
N TRP A 37 0.56 16.93 -17.53
CA TRP A 37 0.44 15.56 -18.03
C TRP A 37 1.38 15.39 -19.21
N GLU A 38 2.59 14.93 -18.92
CA GLU A 38 3.62 14.87 -19.95
C GLU A 38 3.35 13.72 -20.94
N ALA A 39 3.16 14.06 -22.22
CA ALA A 39 2.92 13.05 -23.25
C ALA A 39 4.02 11.97 -23.34
N ARG A 40 5.25 12.30 -22.91
CA ARG A 40 6.39 11.36 -22.91
C ARG A 40 6.21 10.19 -21.93
N THR A 41 5.32 10.29 -20.95
CA THR A 41 5.04 9.22 -19.99
C THR A 41 3.88 8.33 -20.42
N VAL A 42 3.21 8.64 -21.55
CA VAL A 42 2.13 7.80 -22.08
C VAL A 42 2.69 6.44 -22.51
N GLY A 43 2.07 5.37 -22.03
CA GLY A 43 2.54 4.00 -22.28
C GLY A 43 3.73 3.57 -21.41
N LEU A 44 4.13 4.39 -20.43
CA LEU A 44 5.08 4.02 -19.37
C LEU A 44 4.35 3.85 -18.04
N PHE A 45 4.86 2.96 -17.19
CA PHE A 45 4.34 2.81 -15.84
C PHE A 45 4.89 3.93 -14.97
N HIS A 46 4.00 4.64 -14.28
CA HIS A 46 4.35 5.57 -13.23
C HIS A 46 3.34 5.36 -12.10
N TYR A 47 3.84 5.01 -10.92
CA TYR A 47 3.00 4.90 -9.73
C TYR A 47 2.45 6.29 -9.38
N SER A 48 1.21 6.34 -8.90
CA SER A 48 0.59 7.60 -8.50
C SER A 48 -0.51 7.33 -7.49
N ASP A 49 -0.39 7.88 -6.28
CA ASP A 49 -1.41 7.77 -5.24
C ASP A 49 -2.72 8.45 -5.65
N SER A 50 -2.63 9.48 -6.50
CA SER A 50 -3.79 10.11 -7.15
C SER A 50 -4.67 9.11 -7.92
N ASN A 51 -4.11 8.06 -8.51
CA ASN A 51 -4.91 7.05 -9.22
C ASN A 51 -5.80 6.27 -8.23
N ASN A 52 -5.29 5.96 -7.03
CA ASN A 52 -6.04 5.25 -5.99
C ASN A 52 -7.12 6.15 -5.37
N LEU A 53 -6.83 7.44 -5.18
CA LEU A 53 -7.81 8.45 -4.77
C LEU A 53 -8.99 8.53 -5.75
N ALA A 54 -8.69 8.58 -7.05
CA ALA A 54 -9.72 8.60 -8.08
C ALA A 54 -10.57 7.32 -8.08
N LEU A 55 -9.95 6.14 -7.88
CA LEU A 55 -10.66 4.87 -7.77
C LEU A 55 -11.59 4.84 -6.55
N GLY A 56 -11.13 5.34 -5.40
CA GLY A 56 -11.95 5.48 -4.20
C GLY A 56 -13.22 6.30 -4.47
N LEU A 57 -13.08 7.51 -5.05
CA LEU A 57 -14.24 8.34 -5.39
C LEU A 57 -15.19 7.69 -6.40
N ILE A 58 -14.67 6.93 -7.36
CA ILE A 58 -15.50 6.20 -8.32
C ILE A 58 -16.33 5.16 -7.56
N LEU A 59 -15.73 4.39 -6.66
CA LEU A 59 -16.43 3.39 -5.85
C LEU A 59 -17.50 4.03 -4.98
N GLU A 60 -17.17 5.11 -4.25
CA GLU A 60 -18.13 5.84 -3.41
C GLU A 60 -19.30 6.36 -4.24
N LYS A 61 -19.02 6.93 -5.42
CA LYS A 61 -20.08 7.43 -6.31
C LYS A 61 -20.99 6.32 -6.83
N PHE A 62 -20.45 5.14 -7.14
CA PHE A 62 -21.25 4.02 -7.64
C PHE A 62 -22.05 3.32 -6.53
N ARG A 63 -21.52 3.26 -5.32
CA ARG A 63 -22.14 2.56 -4.18
C ARG A 63 -23.04 3.45 -3.33
N GLY A 64 -22.79 4.77 -3.31
CA GLY A 64 -23.48 5.71 -2.42
C GLY A 64 -23.05 5.59 -0.95
N GLU A 65 -21.92 4.94 -0.69
CA GLU A 65 -21.35 4.65 0.63
C GLU A 65 -19.91 5.19 0.67
N SER A 66 -19.38 5.46 1.87
CA SER A 66 -17.97 5.85 1.99
C SER A 66 -17.04 4.68 1.71
N TYR A 67 -15.83 4.96 1.19
CA TYR A 67 -14.86 3.92 0.88
C TYR A 67 -14.48 3.05 2.09
N PRO A 68 -14.30 3.59 3.31
CA PRO A 68 -14.17 2.78 4.52
C PRO A 68 -15.35 1.83 4.76
N GLN A 69 -16.58 2.28 4.53
CA GLN A 69 -17.76 1.43 4.69
C GLN A 69 -17.78 0.30 3.65
N ILE A 70 -17.49 0.62 2.39
CA ILE A 70 -17.42 -0.37 1.30
C ILE A 70 -16.40 -1.45 1.63
N LEU A 71 -15.19 -1.08 2.09
CA LEU A 71 -14.18 -2.07 2.48
C LEU A 71 -14.58 -2.90 3.70
N ARG A 72 -15.24 -2.28 4.69
CA ARG A 72 -15.76 -3.01 5.86
C ARG A 72 -16.79 -4.07 5.45
N ASP A 73 -17.71 -3.71 4.56
CA ASP A 73 -18.85 -4.56 4.20
C ASP A 73 -18.51 -5.61 3.15
N ASP A 74 -17.68 -5.26 2.15
CA ASP A 74 -17.36 -6.16 1.05
C ASP A 74 -16.13 -7.05 1.35
N ILE A 75 -15.23 -6.66 2.27
CA ILE A 75 -13.96 -7.36 2.52
C ILE A 75 -13.76 -7.76 3.99
N ILE A 76 -13.70 -6.80 4.91
CA ILE A 76 -13.24 -7.04 6.29
C ILE A 76 -14.22 -7.96 7.03
N SER A 77 -15.51 -7.60 7.05
CA SER A 77 -16.54 -8.34 7.78
C SER A 77 -16.80 -9.73 7.19
N PRO A 78 -16.97 -9.90 5.86
CA PRO A 78 -17.23 -11.23 5.27
C PRO A 78 -16.08 -12.22 5.42
N LEU A 79 -14.83 -11.73 5.50
CA LEU A 79 -13.66 -12.57 5.69
C LEU A 79 -13.31 -12.79 7.17
N GLY A 80 -13.96 -12.06 8.10
CA GLY A 80 -13.71 -12.18 9.53
C GLY A 80 -12.33 -11.64 9.95
N LEU A 81 -11.85 -10.59 9.29
CA LEU A 81 -10.55 -9.97 9.57
C LEU A 81 -10.63 -9.08 10.83
N THR A 82 -10.69 -9.72 12.00
CA THR A 82 -11.01 -9.05 13.28
C THR A 82 -9.93 -8.08 13.77
N HIS A 83 -8.73 -8.12 13.20
CA HIS A 83 -7.63 -7.21 13.52
C HIS A 83 -7.31 -6.26 12.37
N THR A 84 -8.19 -6.16 11.36
CA THR A 84 -8.09 -5.18 10.29
C THR A 84 -9.08 -4.04 10.53
N THR A 85 -8.57 -2.81 10.61
CA THR A 85 -9.37 -1.60 10.78
C THR A 85 -9.07 -0.59 9.69
N ILE A 86 -10.04 0.29 9.43
CA ILE A 86 -9.94 1.34 8.43
C ILE A 86 -10.60 2.61 8.96
N ASP A 87 -9.84 3.72 8.88
CA ASP A 87 -10.31 5.06 9.25
C ASP A 87 -10.70 5.19 10.74
N GLU A 88 -10.02 4.45 11.62
CA GLU A 88 -10.15 4.61 13.07
C GLU A 88 -9.07 5.58 13.57
N GLU A 89 -9.49 6.64 14.27
CA GLU A 89 -8.63 7.75 14.75
C GLU A 89 -7.60 7.32 15.79
N GLU A 90 -7.76 6.14 16.38
CA GLU A 90 -6.84 5.63 17.39
C GLU A 90 -6.88 4.10 17.37
N PRO A 91 -6.07 3.43 16.53
CA PRO A 91 -5.79 2.02 16.73
C PRO A 91 -4.89 1.91 17.97
N ASP A 92 -5.44 2.19 19.15
CA ASP A 92 -4.78 2.00 20.45
C ASP A 92 -4.78 0.50 20.81
N ALA A 93 -4.51 -0.33 19.80
CA ALA A 93 -4.30 -1.75 19.96
C ALA A 93 -2.96 -1.91 20.68
N PRO A 94 -2.91 -2.56 21.85
CA PRO A 94 -1.68 -2.72 22.63
C PRO A 94 -0.56 -3.42 21.84
N ASP A 95 -0.94 -4.17 20.80
CA ASP A 95 -0.03 -4.93 19.94
C ASP A 95 0.33 -4.20 18.62
N LEU A 96 -0.11 -2.95 18.44
CA LEU A 96 0.28 -2.16 17.29
C LEU A 96 1.79 -1.87 17.34
N VAL A 97 2.50 -2.32 16.29
CA VAL A 97 3.90 -1.96 16.13
C VAL A 97 4.00 -0.45 16.02
N LYS A 98 4.91 0.16 16.79
CA LYS A 98 5.13 1.61 16.76
C LYS A 98 6.17 1.97 15.73
N GLY A 99 5.77 2.81 14.78
CA GLY A 99 6.67 3.48 13.85
C GLY A 99 7.26 4.73 14.47
N TYR A 100 8.40 5.19 13.95
CA TYR A 100 9.06 6.39 14.43
C TYR A 100 9.66 7.19 13.28
N VAL A 101 9.60 8.51 13.42
CA VAL A 101 10.23 9.46 12.51
C VAL A 101 11.17 10.37 13.28
N SER A 102 12.17 10.94 12.58
CA SER A 102 13.05 11.96 13.14
C SER A 102 12.65 13.34 12.62
N VAL A 103 12.14 14.20 13.50
CA VAL A 103 11.79 15.60 13.19
C VAL A 103 12.77 16.50 13.92
N ARG A 104 13.58 17.26 13.17
CA ARG A 104 14.61 18.16 13.73
C ARG A 104 15.54 17.46 14.74
N GLY A 105 15.93 16.22 14.43
CA GLY A 105 16.82 15.40 15.26
C GLY A 105 16.15 14.79 16.50
N LYS A 106 14.83 14.94 16.66
CA LYS A 106 14.06 14.33 17.75
C LYS A 106 13.21 13.20 17.22
N ARG A 107 13.22 12.07 17.92
CA ARG A 107 12.34 10.94 17.66
C ARG A 107 10.90 11.31 18.04
N VAL A 108 9.99 11.20 17.08
CA VAL A 108 8.55 11.38 17.26
C VAL A 108 7.89 10.05 16.92
N THR A 109 6.89 9.65 17.71
CA THR A 109 6.09 8.45 17.41
C THR A 109 5.35 8.69 16.10
N GLY A 110 5.54 7.79 15.16
CA GLY A 110 4.84 7.69 13.90
C GLY A 110 3.42 7.11 14.05
N GLY A 111 2.98 6.38 13.03
CA GLY A 111 1.80 5.53 13.09
C GLY A 111 0.54 6.11 12.45
N PRO A 112 -0.57 5.35 12.51
CA PRO A 112 -1.77 5.59 11.71
C PRO A 112 -2.35 6.98 11.87
N VAL A 113 -2.22 7.59 13.05
CA VAL A 113 -2.67 8.97 13.30
C VAL A 113 -1.86 9.98 12.48
N LEU A 114 -0.52 9.90 12.49
CA LEU A 114 0.30 10.81 11.67
C LEU A 114 0.14 10.53 10.17
N GLU A 115 -0.09 9.27 9.79
CA GLU A 115 -0.36 8.88 8.41
C GLU A 115 -1.74 9.36 7.93
N GLN A 116 -2.78 9.23 8.76
CA GLN A 116 -4.16 9.68 8.48
C GLN A 116 -4.25 11.21 8.42
N LEU A 117 -3.56 11.93 9.31
CA LEU A 117 -3.63 13.40 9.35
C LEU A 117 -3.09 14.07 8.06
N GLY A 118 -2.27 13.36 7.27
CA GLY A 118 -1.76 13.82 5.97
C GLY A 118 -2.30 13.12 4.74
N SER A 119 -3.02 11.99 4.91
CA SER A 119 -3.46 11.16 3.80
C SER A 119 -4.93 11.40 3.44
N PRO A 120 -5.23 11.82 2.20
CA PRO A 120 -6.59 11.84 1.66
C PRO A 120 -7.16 10.43 1.36
N LEU A 121 -6.36 9.36 1.49
CA LEU A 121 -6.82 7.97 1.49
C LEU A 121 -6.92 7.46 2.93
N PRO A 122 -7.99 6.71 3.28
CA PRO A 122 -8.07 6.08 4.59
C PRO A 122 -6.96 5.04 4.76
N VAL A 123 -6.35 5.05 5.95
CA VAL A 123 -5.28 4.12 6.32
C VAL A 123 -5.90 2.82 6.80
N VAL A 124 -5.40 1.70 6.28
CA VAL A 124 -5.75 0.35 6.74
C VAL A 124 -4.68 -0.14 7.69
N VAL A 125 -5.08 -0.51 8.89
CA VAL A 125 -4.23 -1.14 9.91
C VAL A 125 -4.61 -2.61 9.99
N SER A 126 -3.62 -3.51 10.05
CA SER A 126 -3.89 -4.95 10.05
C SER A 126 -2.77 -5.73 10.75
N THR A 127 -3.04 -6.99 11.09
CA THR A 127 -1.99 -7.98 11.41
C THR A 127 -1.53 -8.69 10.14
N MET A 128 -0.35 -9.33 10.19
CA MET A 128 0.13 -10.18 9.10
C MET A 128 -0.73 -11.45 8.92
N ALA A 129 -1.40 -11.92 9.99
CA ALA A 129 -2.34 -13.03 9.90
C ALA A 129 -3.54 -12.64 9.03
N ASP A 130 -4.22 -11.55 9.36
CA ASP A 130 -5.37 -11.05 8.60
C ASP A 130 -4.99 -10.68 7.14
N VAL A 131 -3.79 -10.12 6.92
CA VAL A 131 -3.26 -9.88 5.56
C VAL A 131 -3.12 -11.18 4.77
N ASN A 132 -2.57 -12.24 5.39
CA ASN A 132 -2.44 -13.54 4.72
C ASN A 132 -3.81 -14.18 4.46
N ASP A 133 -4.77 -14.03 5.39
CA ASP A 133 -6.13 -14.54 5.23
C ASP A 133 -6.87 -13.82 4.08
N PHE A 134 -6.72 -12.51 3.97
CA PHE A 134 -7.22 -11.72 2.84
C PHE A 134 -6.60 -12.18 1.51
N ILE A 135 -5.28 -12.34 1.45
CA ILE A 135 -4.59 -12.75 0.22
C ILE A 135 -5.01 -14.15 -0.20
N ALA A 136 -5.09 -15.10 0.73
CA ALA A 136 -5.60 -16.44 0.46
C ALA A 136 -7.05 -16.40 -0.04
N ALA A 137 -7.89 -15.53 0.54
CA ALA A 137 -9.27 -15.33 0.08
C ALA A 137 -9.34 -14.77 -1.35
N LEU A 138 -8.52 -13.77 -1.65
CA LEU A 138 -8.48 -13.09 -2.94
C LEU A 138 -8.06 -14.04 -4.06
N PHE A 139 -6.90 -14.68 -3.91
CA PHE A 139 -6.37 -15.61 -4.93
C PHE A 139 -7.12 -16.94 -4.97
N GLY A 140 -7.74 -17.35 -3.86
CA GLY A 140 -8.66 -18.47 -3.80
C GLY A 140 -10.06 -18.20 -4.40
N GLY A 141 -10.31 -16.98 -4.91
CA GLY A 141 -11.56 -16.63 -5.60
C GLY A 141 -12.77 -16.42 -4.68
N ARG A 142 -12.56 -16.16 -3.39
CA ARG A 142 -13.64 -15.84 -2.44
C ARG A 142 -14.06 -14.37 -2.47
N VAL A 143 -13.17 -13.49 -2.94
CA VAL A 143 -13.39 -12.03 -2.99
C VAL A 143 -13.86 -11.57 -4.36
N LEU A 144 -13.29 -12.14 -5.43
CA LEU A 144 -13.56 -11.76 -6.80
C LEU A 144 -14.12 -12.94 -7.60
N SER A 145 -14.98 -12.62 -8.57
CA SER A 145 -15.36 -13.61 -9.59
C SER A 145 -14.12 -14.12 -10.33
N ALA A 146 -14.17 -15.34 -10.87
CA ALA A 146 -13.04 -15.91 -11.62
C ALA A 146 -12.58 -15.03 -12.80
N SER A 147 -13.52 -14.39 -13.50
CA SER A 147 -13.21 -13.44 -14.57
C SER A 147 -12.53 -12.17 -14.04
N SER A 148 -13.01 -11.62 -12.93
CA SER A 148 -12.41 -10.43 -12.31
C SER A 148 -11.01 -10.71 -11.76
N LEU A 149 -10.80 -11.87 -11.14
CA LEU A 149 -9.47 -12.29 -10.66
C LEU A 149 -8.50 -12.51 -11.85
N THR A 150 -8.99 -13.05 -12.96
CA THR A 150 -8.20 -13.20 -14.18
C THR A 150 -7.75 -11.85 -14.73
N GLU A 151 -8.65 -10.87 -14.80
CA GLU A 151 -8.30 -9.50 -15.21
C GLU A 151 -7.37 -8.82 -14.21
N MET A 152 -7.55 -9.03 -12.90
CA MET A 152 -6.67 -8.49 -11.87
C MET A 152 -5.22 -8.96 -12.02
N LYS A 153 -5.03 -10.24 -12.37
CA LYS A 153 -3.72 -10.89 -12.55
C LYS A 153 -3.07 -10.60 -13.92
N LYS A 154 -3.80 -10.01 -14.86
CA LYS A 154 -3.31 -9.71 -16.19
C LYS A 154 -2.35 -8.53 -16.15
N VAL A 155 -1.15 -8.73 -16.67
CA VAL A 155 -0.16 -7.68 -16.80
C VAL A 155 -0.67 -6.61 -17.77
N VAL A 156 -0.69 -5.37 -17.30
CA VAL A 156 -1.09 -4.19 -18.08
C VAL A 156 0.15 -3.53 -18.67
N ILE A 157 1.21 -3.39 -17.87
CA ILE A 157 2.44 -2.70 -18.27
C ILE A 157 3.64 -3.18 -17.46
N GLY A 158 4.76 -3.51 -18.13
CA GLY A 158 5.92 -4.07 -17.43
C GLY A 158 5.56 -5.36 -16.66
N PRO A 159 5.89 -5.48 -15.36
CA PRO A 159 5.39 -6.55 -14.50
C PRO A 159 4.08 -6.19 -13.76
N PHE A 160 3.53 -5.00 -13.96
CA PHE A 160 2.41 -4.46 -13.18
C PHE A 160 1.06 -4.93 -13.75
N ALA A 161 0.23 -5.46 -12.85
CA ALA A 161 -1.16 -5.81 -13.05
C ALA A 161 -2.07 -4.85 -12.25
N LEU A 162 -3.34 -5.18 -12.02
CA LEU A 162 -4.23 -4.30 -11.27
C LEU A 162 -4.00 -4.44 -9.76
N GLY A 163 -3.26 -3.49 -9.19
CA GLY A 163 -2.94 -3.45 -7.75
C GLY A 163 -1.91 -4.51 -7.30
N LEU A 164 -1.23 -5.16 -8.24
CA LEU A 164 -0.29 -6.25 -7.99
C LEU A 164 0.90 -6.19 -8.97
N VAL A 165 2.00 -6.84 -8.59
CA VAL A 165 3.12 -7.12 -9.48
C VAL A 165 3.19 -8.62 -9.72
N LYS A 166 3.15 -9.02 -10.99
CA LYS A 166 3.40 -10.41 -11.40
C LYS A 166 4.91 -10.63 -11.46
N TRP A 167 5.39 -11.67 -10.78
CA TRP A 167 6.82 -11.90 -10.58
C TRP A 167 7.26 -13.32 -10.90
N SER A 168 8.55 -13.59 -10.67
CA SER A 168 9.24 -14.82 -11.03
C SER A 168 8.49 -16.08 -10.59
N PRO A 169 8.54 -17.16 -11.40
CA PRO A 169 7.85 -18.41 -11.10
C PRO A 169 8.27 -19.02 -9.78
N ASP A 170 7.33 -19.65 -9.10
CA ASP A 170 7.57 -20.51 -7.95
C ASP A 170 8.29 -21.80 -8.30
N CYS A 171 8.70 -22.51 -7.26
CA CYS A 171 9.08 -23.93 -7.23
C CYS A 171 8.39 -24.85 -8.27
N GLY A 172 7.11 -24.63 -8.60
CA GLY A 172 6.29 -25.44 -9.49
C GLY A 172 6.13 -24.85 -10.89
N GLY A 173 6.74 -23.69 -11.15
CA GLY A 173 6.71 -22.98 -12.42
C GLY A 173 5.50 -22.04 -12.60
N ALA A 174 4.64 -21.88 -11.59
CA ALA A 174 3.53 -20.93 -11.63
C ALA A 174 4.00 -19.53 -11.23
N PRO A 175 3.44 -18.43 -11.78
CA PRO A 175 3.86 -17.08 -11.41
C PRO A 175 3.50 -16.75 -9.96
N ARG A 176 4.30 -15.87 -9.34
CA ARG A 176 3.96 -15.24 -8.05
C ARG A 176 3.34 -13.87 -8.24
N PHE A 177 2.61 -13.41 -7.23
CA PHE A 177 2.09 -12.05 -7.19
C PHE A 177 2.44 -11.41 -5.85
N PHE A 178 2.93 -10.17 -5.90
CA PHE A 178 3.21 -9.42 -4.68
C PHE A 178 2.70 -7.99 -4.75
N THR A 179 2.58 -7.38 -3.59
CA THR A 179 2.42 -5.94 -3.43
C THR A 179 3.41 -5.42 -2.39
N LYS A 180 3.77 -4.14 -2.53
CA LYS A 180 4.57 -3.39 -1.57
C LYS A 180 3.69 -2.25 -1.07
N GLY A 181 3.68 -2.07 0.24
CA GLY A 181 3.09 -0.91 0.91
C GLY A 181 4.15 -0.24 1.77
N GLY A 182 4.02 1.06 1.98
CA GLY A 182 4.97 1.75 2.84
C GLY A 182 4.53 3.15 3.17
N PHE A 183 4.73 3.49 4.44
CA PHE A 183 4.75 4.85 4.92
C PHE A 183 6.19 5.23 5.26
N VAL A 184 6.38 6.39 5.88
CA VAL A 184 7.70 6.87 6.27
C VAL A 184 8.36 5.99 7.33
N ASP A 185 7.57 5.33 8.17
CA ASP A 185 7.95 4.61 9.37
C ASP A 185 7.57 3.12 9.33
N PHE A 186 6.99 2.66 8.22
CA PHE A 186 6.66 1.27 7.95
C PHE A 186 6.94 0.85 6.51
N ARG A 187 7.28 -0.42 6.36
CA ARG A 187 7.29 -1.15 5.09
C ARG A 187 6.52 -2.45 5.26
N THR A 188 5.74 -2.78 4.24
CA THR A 188 5.00 -4.04 4.16
C THR A 188 5.21 -4.66 2.79
N VAL A 189 5.48 -5.95 2.76
CA VAL A 189 5.48 -6.76 1.55
C VAL A 189 4.55 -7.93 1.77
N ALA A 190 3.70 -8.23 0.79
CA ALA A 190 2.84 -9.39 0.82
C ALA A 190 2.91 -10.13 -0.50
N LEU A 191 3.01 -11.46 -0.43
CA LEU A 191 3.27 -12.38 -1.53
C LEU A 191 2.23 -13.49 -1.55
N SER A 192 1.81 -13.90 -2.76
CA SER A 192 0.91 -15.04 -2.99
C SER A 192 1.42 -15.93 -4.11
N SER A 193 1.14 -17.23 -4.01
CA SER A 193 1.14 -18.15 -5.14
C SER A 193 -0.03 -17.84 -6.08
N ASP A 194 0.04 -18.29 -7.33
CA ASP A 194 -0.98 -18.06 -8.36
C ASP A 194 -2.39 -18.49 -7.94
N ASP A 195 -2.46 -19.55 -7.11
CA ASP A 195 -3.68 -20.22 -6.65
C ASP A 195 -4.07 -19.89 -5.19
N GLY A 196 -3.30 -19.03 -4.51
CA GLY A 196 -3.57 -18.64 -3.12
C GLY A 196 -3.39 -19.74 -2.08
N ARG A 197 -2.66 -20.82 -2.41
CA ARG A 197 -2.30 -21.86 -1.42
C ARG A 197 -1.17 -21.44 -0.49
N TYR A 198 -0.19 -20.70 -1.00
CA TYR A 198 0.96 -20.24 -0.22
C TYR A 198 1.13 -18.74 -0.26
N GLN A 199 1.10 -18.12 0.92
CA GLN A 199 1.08 -16.69 1.11
C GLN A 199 1.94 -16.35 2.31
N ALA A 200 2.66 -15.25 2.18
CA ALA A 200 3.53 -14.78 3.22
C ALA A 200 3.58 -13.25 3.16
N SER A 201 3.56 -12.63 4.33
CA SER A 201 3.64 -11.19 4.48
C SER A 201 4.66 -10.85 5.56
N MET A 202 5.26 -9.67 5.40
CA MET A 202 6.25 -9.14 6.32
C MET A 202 6.04 -7.64 6.44
N ALA A 203 6.05 -7.16 7.69
CA ALA A 203 6.09 -5.75 8.01
C ALA A 203 7.35 -5.44 8.82
N VAL A 204 7.99 -4.31 8.51
CA VAL A 204 9.19 -3.82 9.20
C VAL A 204 9.00 -2.35 9.51
N SER A 205 9.31 -1.95 10.74
CA SER A 205 9.49 -0.53 11.09
C SER A 205 10.99 -0.21 11.01
N PRO A 206 11.45 0.55 10.00
CA PRO A 206 12.85 0.94 9.91
C PRO A 206 13.25 1.87 11.06
N ALA A 207 14.56 1.96 11.30
CA ALA A 207 15.08 2.93 12.25
C ALA A 207 14.69 4.36 11.82
N PRO A 208 14.36 5.25 12.77
CA PRO A 208 14.08 6.64 12.46
C PRO A 208 15.38 7.32 12.00
N GLU A 209 15.56 7.47 10.69
CA GLU A 209 16.74 8.11 10.12
C GLU A 209 16.75 9.62 10.40
N PRO A 210 17.89 10.21 10.80
CA PRO A 210 17.99 11.62 11.12
C PRO A 210 17.84 12.44 9.84
N SER A 211 16.67 13.08 9.71
CA SER A 211 16.20 13.78 8.52
C SER A 211 16.02 12.87 7.30
N LEU A 212 14.85 12.93 6.68
CA LEU A 212 14.74 12.59 5.27
C LEU A 212 15.74 13.50 4.53
N ARG A 213 16.97 13.03 4.27
CA ARG A 213 17.81 13.57 3.22
C ARG A 213 16.99 13.42 1.95
N ALA A 214 16.23 14.45 1.59
CA ALA A 214 15.53 14.50 0.32
C ALA A 214 16.58 14.30 -0.78
N GLY A 215 16.58 13.11 -1.37
CA GLY A 215 17.57 12.62 -2.31
C GLY A 215 17.20 11.20 -2.74
N GLU A 216 17.58 10.84 -3.97
CA GLU A 216 17.36 9.52 -4.57
C GLU A 216 17.80 8.38 -3.64
N ASP A 217 18.87 8.58 -2.86
CA ASP A 217 19.46 7.62 -1.93
C ASP A 217 18.48 7.02 -0.91
N LEU A 218 17.54 7.80 -0.33
CA LEU A 218 16.60 7.27 0.67
C LEU A 218 15.46 6.45 0.05
N VAL A 219 15.04 6.83 -1.16
CA VAL A 219 14.08 6.04 -1.93
C VAL A 219 14.71 4.69 -2.27
N ASP A 220 15.98 4.73 -2.71
CA ASP A 220 16.76 3.54 -3.06
C ASP A 220 16.98 2.60 -1.86
N GLU A 221 17.33 3.11 -0.67
CA GLU A 221 17.53 2.28 0.54
C GLU A 221 16.24 1.56 0.97
N ARG A 222 15.12 2.27 0.90
CA ARG A 222 13.81 1.73 1.28
C ARG A 222 13.26 0.75 0.26
N ASP A 223 13.50 0.99 -1.01
CA ASP A 223 13.17 0.06 -2.09
C ASP A 223 14.05 -1.17 -2.06
N LEU A 224 15.33 -1.01 -1.69
CA LEU A 224 16.24 -2.11 -1.41
C LEU A 224 15.73 -2.97 -0.26
N MET A 225 15.37 -2.37 0.88
CA MET A 225 14.78 -3.09 2.02
C MET A 225 13.52 -3.85 1.61
N SER A 226 12.60 -3.21 0.89
CA SER A 226 11.37 -3.86 0.41
C SER A 226 11.68 -5.02 -0.56
N SER A 227 12.77 -4.91 -1.33
CA SER A 227 13.20 -5.98 -2.24
C SER A 227 13.86 -7.14 -1.48
N GLN A 228 14.62 -6.86 -0.42
CA GLN A 228 15.16 -7.89 0.48
C GLN A 228 14.04 -8.64 1.23
N MET A 229 13.03 -7.91 1.70
CA MET A 229 11.82 -8.50 2.30
C MET A 229 11.13 -9.44 1.31
N LEU A 230 10.92 -9.01 0.07
CA LEU A 230 10.35 -9.86 -0.99
C LEU A 230 11.20 -11.11 -1.24
N SER A 231 12.53 -10.96 -1.35
CA SER A 231 13.45 -12.09 -1.52
C SER A 231 13.32 -13.11 -0.39
N ALA A 232 13.28 -12.66 0.86
CA ALA A 232 13.10 -13.55 2.02
C ALA A 232 11.74 -14.27 1.98
N LEU A 233 10.66 -13.57 1.61
CA LEU A 233 9.32 -14.17 1.49
C LEU A 233 9.26 -15.22 0.39
N MET A 234 9.90 -14.99 -0.76
CA MET A 234 9.98 -15.97 -1.84
C MET A 234 10.74 -17.23 -1.41
N GLU A 235 11.86 -17.08 -0.67
CA GLU A 235 12.60 -18.21 -0.15
C GLU A 235 11.75 -19.06 0.81
N VAL A 236 10.98 -18.41 1.69
CA VAL A 236 10.04 -19.10 2.59
C VAL A 236 8.97 -19.84 1.79
N GLN A 237 8.38 -19.19 0.79
CA GLN A 237 7.35 -19.80 -0.05
C GLN A 237 7.88 -21.02 -0.81
N ASP A 238 9.10 -20.97 -1.35
CA ASP A 238 9.72 -22.09 -2.04
C ASP A 238 9.94 -23.31 -1.14
N ARG A 239 10.20 -23.09 0.15
CA ARG A 239 10.29 -24.18 1.13
C ARG A 239 8.93 -24.80 1.46
N LEU A 240 7.82 -24.07 1.29
CA LEU A 240 6.46 -24.60 1.48
C LEU A 240 5.98 -25.44 0.30
N CYS A 241 6.55 -25.21 -0.88
CA CYS A 241 6.24 -25.99 -2.06
C CYS A 241 6.84 -27.40 -2.09
N GLY A 242 7.93 -27.60 -1.36
CA GLY A 242 8.82 -28.76 -1.45
C GLY A 242 8.41 -29.93 -0.57
#